data_AF-A0A842TDI8-F1
#
_entry.id   AF-A0A842TDI8-F1
#
_cell.length_a   1.000
_cell.length_b   1.000
_cell.length_c   1.000
_cell.angle_alpha   90.00
_cell.angle_beta   90.00
_cell.angle_gamma   90.00
#
_symmetry.space_group_name_H-M   'P 1'
#
loop_
_entity.id
_entity.type
_entity.pdbx_description
1 polymer ?
#
loop_
_entity_poly.entity_id
_entity_poly.type
_entity_poly.pdbx_seq_one_letter_code
_entity_poly.pdbx_strand_id
1 'polypeptide(L)'
;MLKVKILGTATAVPRWKQSRTAFLLERDNKQFLVDCGSRRILYKTNPLSLSKIFISHLHADHIQYLGLLILKLFFTHLFRAKPVEIYCLRGHKKYLQHYIRIFTPAIKLKFVEFIELDIKNIGTVFQNNGMEVSAARATHAHPTLCYSFKFPEGKVMFASDTCANNRNIIKIAKNSDYLIHECVFRSSFPKQYSKRGHSTTRGAGLDARLSHSKNLIITHYNINRFKDRKKMVAEIRDEYDGKIIIADDMLTFSIP
;
A
#
# COMPACT_ATOMS: atom_id res chain seq x y z
N MET A 1 10.74 -9.95 -14.35
CA MET A 1 9.26 -9.93 -14.19
C MET A 1 8.91 -9.60 -12.75
N LEU A 2 8.22 -8.48 -12.55
CA LEU A 2 7.71 -8.06 -11.25
C LEU A 2 6.37 -8.73 -10.98
N LYS A 3 6.21 -9.40 -9.84
CA LYS A 3 4.94 -9.97 -9.39
C LYS A 3 4.39 -9.17 -8.23
N VAL A 4 3.10 -8.81 -8.28
CA VAL A 4 2.40 -8.11 -7.20
C VAL A 4 1.23 -8.95 -6.72
N LYS A 5 1.08 -9.03 -5.40
CA LYS A 5 0.02 -9.76 -4.71
C LYS A 5 -0.70 -8.84 -3.74
N ILE A 6 -2.00 -8.66 -3.93
CA ILE A 6 -2.85 -7.90 -3.01
C ILE A 6 -3.28 -8.85 -1.90
N LEU A 7 -2.72 -8.69 -0.71
CA LEU A 7 -2.94 -9.60 0.42
C LEU A 7 -4.22 -9.32 1.20
N GLY A 8 -4.72 -8.09 1.11
CA GLY A 8 -5.99 -7.70 1.70
C GLY A 8 -6.55 -6.45 1.04
N THR A 9 -7.89 -6.39 0.98
CA THR A 9 -8.66 -5.37 0.24
C THR A 9 -9.70 -4.64 1.09
N ALA A 10 -9.86 -5.02 2.36
CA ALA A 10 -10.80 -4.36 3.26
C ALA A 10 -10.33 -2.98 3.70
N THR A 11 -11.29 -2.13 4.06
CA THR A 11 -11.08 -0.94 4.89
C THR A 11 -10.74 -1.34 6.35
N ALA A 12 -10.81 -0.39 7.28
CA ALA A 12 -10.57 -0.58 8.72
C ALA A 12 -11.12 -1.89 9.35
N VAL A 13 -12.36 -2.25 9.01
CA VAL A 13 -13.03 -3.45 9.52
C VAL A 13 -12.97 -4.56 8.46
N PRO A 14 -12.28 -5.68 8.75
CA PRO A 14 -12.17 -6.80 7.83
C PRO A 14 -13.51 -7.54 7.75
N ARG A 15 -13.64 -8.39 6.75
CA ARG A 15 -14.76 -9.31 6.59
C ARG A 15 -14.22 -10.72 6.39
N TRP A 16 -15.09 -11.72 6.50
CA TRP A 16 -14.69 -13.13 6.35
C TRP A 16 -13.83 -13.39 5.09
N LYS A 17 -14.19 -12.73 3.98
CA LYS A 17 -13.52 -12.84 2.68
C LYS A 17 -12.56 -11.69 2.35
N GLN A 18 -12.43 -10.67 3.22
CA GLN A 18 -11.55 -9.52 2.99
C GLN A 18 -10.68 -9.23 4.21
N SER A 19 -9.37 -9.43 4.06
CA SER A 19 -8.36 -9.01 5.03
C SER A 19 -8.01 -7.54 4.83
N ARG A 20 -7.38 -6.93 5.83
CA ARG A 20 -7.00 -5.51 5.80
C ARG A 20 -5.79 -5.28 4.90
N THR A 21 -5.51 -4.02 4.58
CA THR A 21 -4.53 -3.61 3.58
C THR A 21 -3.14 -4.19 3.79
N ALA A 22 -2.63 -4.87 2.76
CA ALA A 22 -1.22 -5.19 2.59
C ALA A 22 -0.96 -5.60 1.14
N PHE A 23 0.21 -5.27 0.61
CA PHE A 23 0.62 -5.62 -0.75
C PHE A 23 2.03 -6.18 -0.73
N LEU A 24 2.25 -7.29 -1.43
CA LEU A 24 3.54 -7.94 -1.54
C LEU A 24 4.03 -7.88 -2.98
N LEU A 25 5.21 -7.30 -3.18
CA LEU A 25 5.92 -7.29 -4.45
C LEU A 25 7.07 -8.30 -4.38
N GLU A 26 7.27 -9.05 -5.47
CA GLU A 26 8.30 -10.08 -5.59
C GLU A 26 9.08 -9.87 -6.90
N ARG A 27 10.40 -9.73 -6.81
CA ARG A 27 11.33 -9.59 -7.95
C ARG A 27 12.72 -10.07 -7.56
N ASP A 28 13.39 -10.83 -8.41
CA ASP A 28 14.78 -11.30 -8.22
C ASP A 28 15.03 -11.96 -6.85
N ASN A 29 14.13 -12.86 -6.43
CA ASN A 29 14.14 -13.53 -5.12
C ASN A 29 14.12 -12.57 -3.90
N LYS A 30 13.76 -11.30 -4.11
CA LYS A 30 13.51 -10.32 -3.06
C LYS A 30 12.03 -10.02 -2.95
N GLN A 31 11.62 -9.74 -1.72
CA GLN A 31 10.28 -9.31 -1.39
C GLN A 31 10.29 -7.89 -0.82
N PHE A 32 9.27 -7.13 -1.21
CA PHE A 32 8.98 -5.79 -0.72
C PHE A 32 7.53 -5.77 -0.27
N LEU A 33 7.27 -5.21 0.91
CA LEU A 33 5.94 -5.19 1.50
C LEU A 33 5.47 -3.73 1.62
N VAL A 34 4.26 -3.44 1.17
CA VAL A 34 3.58 -2.16 1.40
C VAL A 34 2.41 -2.42 2.35
N ASP A 35 2.47 -1.83 3.54
CA ASP A 35 1.57 -2.06 4.67
C ASP A 35 1.51 -3.52 5.19
N CYS A 36 1.05 -3.64 6.43
CA CYS A 36 1.07 -4.82 7.28
C CYS A 36 -0.28 -5.10 7.98
N GLY A 37 -1.40 -4.65 7.40
CA GLY A 37 -2.74 -4.86 7.97
C GLY A 37 -3.27 -6.28 7.83
N SER A 38 -2.79 -7.01 6.84
CA SER A 38 -3.28 -8.35 6.52
C SER A 38 -2.57 -9.44 7.32
N ARG A 39 -3.30 -10.37 7.93
CA ARG A 39 -2.70 -11.58 8.53
C ARG A 39 -1.91 -12.42 7.54
N ARG A 40 -2.20 -12.24 6.24
CA ARG A 40 -1.58 -13.00 5.16
C ARG A 40 -0.10 -12.71 5.01
N ILE A 41 0.39 -11.58 5.51
CA ILE A 41 1.82 -11.29 5.53
C ILE A 41 2.60 -12.35 6.31
N LEU A 42 2.00 -12.98 7.33
CA LEU A 42 2.69 -13.98 8.16
C LEU A 42 3.04 -15.26 7.40
N TYR A 43 2.28 -15.60 6.36
CA TYR A 43 2.47 -16.84 5.60
C TYR A 43 2.76 -16.63 4.11
N LYS A 44 2.63 -15.41 3.58
CA LYS A 44 3.00 -15.06 2.20
C LYS A 44 4.36 -14.40 2.08
N THR A 45 4.87 -13.79 3.15
CA THR A 45 6.27 -13.34 3.17
C THR A 45 7.19 -14.53 3.44
N ASN A 46 8.31 -14.60 2.73
CA ASN A 46 9.44 -15.41 3.10
C ASN A 46 10.42 -14.50 3.89
N PRO A 47 10.68 -14.82 5.17
CA PRO A 47 11.46 -13.96 6.05
C PRO A 47 12.94 -13.85 5.66
N LEU A 48 13.46 -14.71 4.77
CA LEU A 48 14.82 -14.59 4.23
C LEU A 48 14.88 -13.67 3.01
N SER A 49 13.83 -13.63 2.19
CA SER A 49 13.75 -12.76 1.01
C SER A 49 13.18 -11.36 1.28
N LEU A 50 12.42 -11.18 2.37
CA LEU A 50 11.85 -9.88 2.73
C LEU A 50 12.97 -8.88 3.01
N SER A 51 13.02 -7.82 2.22
CA SER A 51 14.11 -6.84 2.28
C SER A 51 13.67 -5.49 2.83
N LYS A 52 12.48 -5.04 2.44
CA LYS A 52 11.96 -3.72 2.79
C LYS A 52 10.46 -3.77 3.09
N ILE A 53 10.04 -2.98 4.06
CA ILE A 53 8.64 -2.75 4.43
C ILE A 53 8.39 -1.24 4.32
N PHE A 54 7.35 -0.86 3.60
CA PHE A 54 6.93 0.52 3.41
C PHE A 54 5.60 0.72 4.12
N ILE A 55 5.60 1.53 5.17
CA ILE A 55 4.41 1.85 5.95
C ILE A 55 3.83 3.17 5.43
N SER A 56 2.56 3.14 5.01
CA SER A 56 1.85 4.34 4.56
C SER A 56 1.54 5.29 5.72
N HIS A 57 0.93 4.76 6.78
CA HIS A 57 0.54 5.48 8.00
C HIS A 57 0.26 4.51 9.17
N LEU A 58 -0.20 5.05 10.31
CA LEU A 58 -0.33 4.31 11.58
C LEU A 58 -1.75 3.82 11.90
N HIS A 59 -2.70 3.86 10.94
CA HIS A 59 -3.99 3.23 11.20
C HIS A 59 -3.82 1.72 11.38
N ALA A 60 -4.60 1.16 12.31
CA ALA A 60 -4.46 -0.22 12.72
C ALA A 60 -4.57 -1.18 11.54
N ASP A 61 -5.45 -0.89 10.58
CA ASP A 61 -5.66 -1.67 9.37
C ASP A 61 -4.54 -1.62 8.34
N HIS A 62 -3.49 -0.85 8.60
CA HIS A 62 -2.27 -0.83 7.82
C HIS A 62 -1.07 -1.40 8.59
N ILE A 63 -1.15 -1.62 9.91
CA ILE A 63 0.01 -2.06 10.71
C ILE A 63 -0.25 -3.26 11.64
N GLN A 64 -1.48 -3.75 11.75
CA GLN A 64 -1.90 -4.72 12.78
C GLN A 64 -1.07 -6.02 12.87
N TYR A 65 -0.47 -6.49 11.78
CA TYR A 65 0.34 -7.71 11.81
C TYR A 65 1.83 -7.43 11.77
N LEU A 66 2.25 -6.15 11.84
CA LEU A 66 3.66 -5.79 11.84
C LEU A 66 4.39 -6.42 13.03
N GLY A 67 3.84 -6.37 14.25
CA GLY A 67 4.48 -6.94 15.44
C GLY A 67 4.75 -8.44 15.32
N LEU A 68 3.76 -9.21 14.86
CA LEU A 68 3.91 -10.65 14.60
C LEU A 68 4.86 -10.94 13.44
N LEU A 69 4.91 -10.08 12.42
CA LEU A 69 5.88 -10.20 11.34
C LEU A 69 7.31 -9.95 11.85
N ILE A 70 7.53 -8.96 12.73
CA ILE A 70 8.84 -8.73 13.34
C ILE A 70 9.26 -9.90 14.24
N LEU A 71 8.34 -10.47 15.02
CA LEU A 71 8.60 -11.70 15.79
C LEU A 71 9.01 -12.85 14.87
N LYS A 72 8.33 -13.04 13.73
CA LYS A 72 8.72 -14.04 12.72
C LYS A 72 10.13 -13.76 12.16
N LEU A 73 10.48 -12.50 11.88
CA LEU A 73 11.80 -12.14 11.39
C LEU A 73 12.90 -12.43 12.42
N PHE A 74 12.62 -12.21 13.71
CA PHE A 74 13.53 -12.56 14.80
C PHE A 74 13.93 -14.05 14.75
N PHE A 75 13.04 -14.99 14.47
CA PHE A 75 13.43 -16.42 14.40
C PHE A 75 14.35 -16.77 13.23
N THR A 76 14.56 -15.86 12.28
CA THR A 76 15.38 -16.10 11.08
C THR A 76 16.54 -15.12 10.93
N HIS A 77 16.70 -14.18 11.86
CA HIS A 77 17.62 -13.06 11.68
C HIS A 77 19.09 -13.47 11.59
N LEU A 78 19.49 -14.56 12.24
CA LEU A 78 20.86 -15.10 12.20
C LEU A 78 21.26 -15.62 10.81
N PHE A 79 20.28 -15.95 9.96
CA PHE A 79 20.50 -16.41 8.59
C PHE A 79 20.49 -15.27 7.56
N ARG A 80 20.48 -14.02 8.02
CA ARG A 80 20.38 -12.85 7.14
C ARG A 80 21.67 -12.05 7.17
N ALA A 81 22.17 -11.69 5.98
CA ALA A 81 23.32 -10.81 5.84
C ALA A 81 23.00 -9.33 6.12
N LYS A 82 21.73 -8.91 5.95
CA LYS A 82 21.30 -7.51 6.12
C LYS A 82 19.98 -7.41 6.90
N PRO A 83 19.80 -6.34 7.71
CA PRO A 83 18.53 -6.07 8.39
C PRO A 83 17.40 -5.86 7.38
N VAL A 84 16.16 -5.98 7.85
CA VAL A 84 14.97 -5.54 7.09
C VAL A 84 14.81 -4.04 7.31
N GLU A 85 14.74 -3.27 6.23
CA GLU A 85 14.50 -1.84 6.30
C GLU A 85 12.99 -1.57 6.41
N ILE A 86 12.58 -0.68 7.32
CA ILE A 86 11.21 -0.21 7.48
C ILE A 86 11.18 1.28 7.19
N TYR A 87 10.56 1.63 6.07
CA TYR A 87 10.30 3.00 5.67
C TYR A 87 9.01 3.48 6.33
N CYS A 88 9.10 4.57 7.08
CA CYS A 88 7.95 5.19 7.72
C CYS A 88 8.11 6.71 7.76
N LEU A 89 7.02 7.42 8.02
CA LEU A 89 7.07 8.86 8.20
C LEU A 89 7.90 9.24 9.44
N ARG A 90 8.65 10.35 9.36
CA ARG A 90 9.38 10.91 10.50
C ARG A 90 8.43 11.13 11.68
N GLY A 91 8.84 10.66 12.85
CA GLY A 91 8.04 10.68 14.08
C GLY A 91 7.15 9.43 14.26
N HIS A 92 6.94 8.61 13.22
CA HIS A 92 6.20 7.34 13.35
C HIS A 92 7.05 6.22 13.95
N LYS A 93 8.39 6.29 13.80
CA LYS A 93 9.33 5.28 14.31
C LYS A 93 9.08 4.90 15.76
N LYS A 94 8.94 5.88 16.66
CA LYS A 94 8.70 5.62 18.09
C LYS A 94 7.41 4.81 18.33
N TYR A 95 6.32 5.15 17.64
CA TYR A 95 5.04 4.46 17.78
C TYR A 95 5.11 3.03 17.25
N LEU A 96 5.77 2.84 16.09
CA LEU A 96 6.01 1.51 15.54
C LEU A 96 6.88 0.67 16.48
N GLN A 97 7.92 1.25 17.07
CA GLN A 97 8.77 0.56 18.04
C GLN A 97 8.00 0.16 19.30
N HIS A 98 7.16 1.04 19.85
CA HIS A 98 6.29 0.71 20.98
C HIS A 98 5.32 -0.41 20.62
N TYR A 99 4.68 -0.31 19.46
CA TYR A 99 3.75 -1.32 18.96
C TYR A 99 4.43 -2.69 18.81
N ILE A 100 5.60 -2.75 18.15
CA ILE A 100 6.39 -3.97 17.98
C ILE A 100 6.79 -4.56 19.33
N ARG A 101 7.18 -3.71 20.29
CA ARG A 101 7.64 -4.16 21.62
C ARG A 101 6.57 -4.88 22.44
N ILE A 102 5.28 -4.67 22.16
CA ILE A 102 4.18 -5.45 22.74
C ILE A 102 4.30 -6.93 22.35
N PHE A 103 4.73 -7.23 21.12
CA PHE A 103 4.84 -8.59 20.59
C PHE A 103 6.23 -9.20 20.81
N THR A 104 7.25 -8.36 20.99
CA THR A 104 8.64 -8.76 21.13
C THR A 104 9.26 -8.16 22.39
N PRO A 105 8.71 -8.42 23.60
CA PRO A 105 9.28 -7.90 24.83
C PRO A 105 10.73 -8.38 24.98
N ALA A 106 11.62 -7.49 25.44
CA ALA A 106 13.05 -7.72 25.61
C ALA A 106 13.89 -8.03 24.34
N ILE A 107 13.30 -8.18 23.16
CA ILE A 107 14.05 -8.39 21.91
C ILE A 107 14.67 -7.08 21.43
N LYS A 108 16.00 -7.07 21.24
CA LYS A 108 16.72 -5.96 20.61
C LYS A 108 16.53 -6.04 19.09
N LEU A 109 15.93 -5.01 18.50
CA LEU A 109 15.60 -4.93 17.06
C LEU A 109 16.81 -4.67 16.15
N LYS A 110 17.98 -5.30 16.39
CA LYS A 110 19.19 -5.13 15.58
C LYS A 110 19.06 -5.63 14.14
N PHE A 111 18.06 -6.46 13.87
CA PHE A 111 17.75 -7.04 12.55
C PHE A 111 16.72 -6.21 11.76
N VAL A 112 16.33 -5.05 12.29
CA VAL A 112 15.41 -4.10 11.65
C VAL A 112 16.05 -2.72 11.66
N GLU A 113 16.00 -2.04 10.53
CA GLU A 113 16.47 -0.66 10.37
C GLU A 113 15.29 0.25 10.02
N PHE A 114 15.08 1.33 10.77
CA PHE A 114 14.02 2.29 10.47
C PHE A 114 14.56 3.46 9.64
N ILE A 115 13.97 3.67 8.48
CA ILE A 115 14.27 4.79 7.57
C ILE A 115 13.12 5.80 7.67
N GLU A 116 13.39 6.95 8.28
CA GLU A 116 12.38 8.00 8.51
C GLU A 116 12.32 9.00 7.35
N LEU A 117 11.15 9.08 6.72
CA LEU A 117 10.88 9.95 5.58
C LEU A 117 10.26 11.27 6.04
N ASP A 118 10.81 12.39 5.57
CA ASP A 118 10.27 13.72 5.86
C ASP A 118 9.13 14.06 4.90
N ILE A 119 7.91 14.24 5.41
CA ILE A 119 6.72 14.52 4.60
C ILE A 119 6.84 15.81 3.78
N LYS A 120 7.72 16.74 4.17
CA LYS A 120 7.95 18.00 3.46
C LYS A 120 8.91 17.84 2.28
N ASN A 121 9.79 16.83 2.33
CA ASN A 121 10.87 16.59 1.37
C ASN A 121 10.74 15.18 0.78
N ILE A 122 9.59 14.92 0.16
CA ILE A 122 9.23 13.64 -0.47
C ILE A 122 9.47 13.68 -1.98
N GLY A 123 9.92 12.55 -2.52
CA GLY A 123 10.33 12.34 -3.90
C GLY A 123 10.83 10.91 -4.02
N THR A 124 11.97 10.69 -4.65
CA THR A 124 12.64 9.38 -4.65
C THR A 124 13.19 9.08 -3.24
N VAL A 125 12.70 8.00 -2.62
CA VAL A 125 13.07 7.57 -1.26
C VAL A 125 14.00 6.37 -1.23
N PHE A 126 14.10 5.65 -2.35
CA PHE A 126 15.06 4.58 -2.54
C PHE A 126 15.38 4.45 -4.03
N GLN A 127 16.65 4.23 -4.36
CA GLN A 127 17.07 3.90 -5.71
C GLN A 127 18.27 2.95 -5.67
N ASN A 128 18.12 1.75 -6.23
CA ASN A 128 19.21 0.79 -6.36
C ASN A 128 18.86 -0.32 -7.36
N ASN A 129 19.84 -0.84 -8.10
CA ASN A 129 19.71 -2.02 -8.98
C ASN A 129 18.48 -1.98 -9.89
N GLY A 130 18.23 -0.83 -10.51
CA GLY A 130 17.08 -0.60 -11.41
C GLY A 130 15.73 -0.42 -10.69
N MET A 131 15.65 -0.58 -9.37
CA MET A 131 14.45 -0.23 -8.60
C MET A 131 14.54 1.21 -8.13
N GLU A 132 13.51 1.99 -8.42
CA GLU A 132 13.27 3.31 -7.84
C GLU A 132 11.94 3.27 -7.07
N VAL A 133 11.95 3.75 -5.83
CA VAL A 133 10.74 3.96 -5.03
C VAL A 133 10.58 5.44 -4.79
N SER A 134 9.45 6.00 -5.21
CA SER A 134 9.06 7.37 -4.90
C SER A 134 7.95 7.39 -3.86
N ALA A 135 7.98 8.34 -2.94
CA ALA A 135 6.91 8.58 -1.99
C ALA A 135 6.22 9.93 -2.27
N ALA A 136 4.94 10.03 -1.96
CA ALA A 136 4.24 11.30 -1.94
C ALA A 136 3.24 11.41 -0.78
N ARG A 137 2.84 12.64 -0.44
CA ARG A 137 1.90 12.93 0.65
C ARG A 137 0.48 12.74 0.14
N ALA A 138 -0.25 11.84 0.80
CA ALA A 138 -1.67 11.64 0.59
C ALA A 138 -2.51 12.70 1.33
N THR A 139 -3.75 12.86 0.90
CA THR A 139 -4.74 13.72 1.57
C THR A 139 -5.60 12.84 2.48
N HIS A 140 -5.18 12.66 3.74
CA HIS A 140 -5.87 11.83 4.73
C HIS A 140 -5.93 12.53 6.09
N ALA A 141 -6.80 12.06 6.98
CA ALA A 141 -6.96 12.59 8.34
C ALA A 141 -5.68 12.44 9.19
N HIS A 142 -4.86 11.42 8.89
CA HIS A 142 -3.55 11.24 9.49
C HIS A 142 -2.44 11.46 8.45
N PRO A 143 -1.24 11.90 8.86
CA PRO A 143 -0.09 11.98 7.97
C PRO A 143 0.17 10.64 7.27
N THR A 144 0.00 10.64 5.95
CA THR A 144 -0.03 9.42 5.13
C THR A 144 0.86 9.56 3.92
N LEU A 145 1.63 8.52 3.65
CA LEU A 145 2.46 8.36 2.47
C LEU A 145 1.82 7.39 1.49
N CYS A 146 2.03 7.65 0.22
CA CYS A 146 1.77 6.74 -0.88
C CYS A 146 3.10 6.42 -1.58
N TYR A 147 3.16 5.31 -2.30
CA TYR A 147 4.42 4.81 -2.87
C TYR A 147 4.26 4.39 -4.33
N SER A 148 5.18 4.81 -5.18
CA SER A 148 5.34 4.27 -6.53
C SER A 148 6.63 3.47 -6.61
N PHE A 149 6.53 2.26 -7.18
CA PHE A 149 7.66 1.39 -7.45
C PHE A 149 7.86 1.34 -8.96
N LYS A 150 9.04 1.77 -9.39
CA LYS A 150 9.46 1.72 -10.79
C LYS A 150 10.63 0.74 -10.91
N PHE A 151 10.49 -0.18 -11.85
CA PHE A 151 11.51 -1.12 -12.29
C PHE A 151 11.73 -0.94 -13.80
N PRO A 152 12.77 -1.52 -14.41
CA PRO A 152 12.96 -1.52 -15.86
C PRO A 152 11.75 -2.08 -16.62
N GLU A 153 11.11 -3.12 -16.06
CA GLU A 153 9.93 -3.78 -16.63
C GLU A 153 8.65 -2.92 -16.56
N GLY A 154 8.56 -2.00 -15.60
CA GLY A 154 7.42 -1.09 -15.49
C GLY A 154 7.18 -0.56 -14.08
N LYS A 155 5.99 -0.02 -13.87
CA LYS A 155 5.68 0.85 -12.73
C LYS A 155 4.33 0.53 -12.08
N VAL A 156 4.34 0.37 -10.76
CA VAL A 156 3.14 0.21 -9.92
C VAL A 156 3.02 1.39 -8.97
N MET A 157 1.81 1.90 -8.80
CA MET A 157 1.49 2.95 -7.84
C MET A 157 0.54 2.41 -6.77
N PHE A 158 0.85 2.67 -5.50
CA PHE A 158 -0.01 2.41 -4.34
C PHE A 158 -0.46 3.74 -3.74
N ALA A 159 -1.70 4.14 -3.98
CA ALA A 159 -2.23 5.44 -3.55
C ALA A 159 -2.41 5.57 -2.03
N SER A 160 -2.55 4.44 -1.32
CA SER A 160 -2.98 4.41 0.10
C SER A 160 -4.31 5.16 0.30
N ASP A 161 -4.74 5.31 1.56
CA ASP A 161 -5.88 6.12 1.97
C ASP A 161 -5.66 7.59 1.59
N THR A 162 -6.53 8.12 0.73
CA THR A 162 -6.41 9.49 0.23
C THR A 162 -7.72 10.00 -0.38
N CYS A 163 -7.94 11.31 -0.31
CA CYS A 163 -8.85 12.01 -1.22
C CYS A 163 -8.27 12.04 -2.65
N ALA A 164 -9.18 11.96 -3.63
CA ALA A 164 -8.87 12.10 -5.04
C ALA A 164 -8.40 13.51 -5.42
N ASN A 165 -7.84 13.64 -6.63
CA ASN A 165 -7.26 14.85 -7.20
C ASN A 165 -6.08 15.41 -6.38
N ASN A 166 -5.30 14.52 -5.77
CA ASN A 166 -4.07 14.90 -5.11
C ASN A 166 -2.94 15.01 -6.16
N ARG A 167 -2.49 16.24 -6.42
CA ARG A 167 -1.45 16.53 -7.44
C ARG A 167 -0.14 15.78 -7.20
N ASN A 168 0.25 15.54 -5.95
CA ASN A 168 1.48 14.83 -5.64
C ASN A 168 1.36 13.34 -6.01
N ILE A 169 0.21 12.73 -5.72
CA ILE A 169 -0.12 11.35 -6.12
C ILE A 169 -0.14 11.25 -7.63
N ILE A 170 -0.87 12.13 -8.32
CA ILE A 170 -0.96 12.15 -9.79
C ILE A 170 0.44 12.24 -10.42
N LYS A 171 1.32 13.11 -9.88
CA LYS A 171 2.69 13.28 -10.34
C LYS A 171 3.50 11.98 -10.25
N ILE A 172 3.51 11.32 -9.08
CA ILE A 172 4.29 10.09 -8.91
C ILE A 172 3.62 8.87 -9.56
N ALA A 173 2.30 8.91 -9.78
CA ALA A 173 1.54 7.88 -10.50
C ALA A 173 1.70 7.97 -12.03
N LYS A 174 2.24 9.09 -12.55
CA LYS A 174 2.30 9.36 -13.99
C LYS A 174 2.82 8.17 -14.79
N ASN A 175 2.06 7.76 -15.80
CA ASN A 175 2.33 6.64 -16.71
C ASN A 175 2.57 5.30 -16.00
N SER A 176 1.91 5.05 -14.86
CA SER A 176 2.02 3.74 -14.21
C SER A 176 1.30 2.65 -15.03
N ASP A 177 1.86 1.44 -15.04
CA ASP A 177 1.18 0.29 -15.62
C ASP A 177 -0.03 -0.09 -14.78
N TYR A 178 0.10 0.01 -13.46
CA TYR A 178 -0.98 -0.25 -12.52
C TYR A 178 -1.04 0.82 -11.45
N LEU A 179 -2.18 1.51 -11.36
CA LEU A 179 -2.57 2.33 -10.22
C LEU A 179 -3.46 1.51 -9.30
N ILE A 180 -2.98 1.20 -8.10
CA ILE A 180 -3.77 0.61 -7.02
C ILE A 180 -4.32 1.74 -6.16
N HIS A 181 -5.63 1.95 -6.23
CA HIS A 181 -6.31 3.06 -5.58
C HIS A 181 -7.36 2.58 -4.58
N GLU A 182 -7.45 3.25 -3.44
CA GLU A 182 -8.54 3.04 -2.49
C GLU A 182 -9.89 3.51 -3.08
N CYS A 183 -10.98 2.92 -2.59
CA CYS A 183 -12.30 3.40 -2.93
C CYS A 183 -13.28 3.12 -1.80
N VAL A 184 -13.32 4.02 -0.81
CA VAL A 184 -14.24 3.86 0.31
C VAL A 184 -15.66 4.30 -0.04
N PHE A 185 -15.85 5.32 -0.89
CA PHE A 185 -17.16 5.95 -1.12
C PHE A 185 -17.72 5.74 -2.53
N ARG A 186 -19.06 5.69 -2.63
CA ARG A 186 -19.77 5.82 -3.92
C ARG A 186 -19.75 7.28 -4.38
N SER A 187 -19.89 7.52 -5.68
CA SER A 187 -19.99 8.88 -6.21
C SER A 187 -21.21 9.66 -5.68
N SER A 188 -22.29 8.96 -5.33
CA SER A 188 -23.48 9.55 -4.72
C SER A 188 -23.31 9.91 -3.24
N PHE A 189 -22.22 9.50 -2.59
CA PHE A 189 -22.01 9.77 -1.17
C PHE A 189 -21.73 11.27 -0.97
N PRO A 190 -22.29 11.92 0.07
CA PRO A 190 -22.14 13.37 0.23
C PRO A 190 -20.67 13.79 0.33
N LYS A 191 -20.27 14.77 -0.49
CA LYS A 191 -18.87 15.23 -0.63
C LYS A 191 -18.22 15.66 0.69
N GLN A 192 -19.01 16.06 1.68
CA GLN A 192 -18.50 16.43 3.01
C GLN A 192 -17.78 15.26 3.73
N TYR A 193 -18.17 14.01 3.43
CA TYR A 193 -17.55 12.83 4.03
C TYR A 193 -16.32 12.36 3.27
N SER A 194 -16.27 12.50 1.94
CA SER A 194 -15.08 12.16 1.15
C SER A 194 -13.91 13.10 1.44
N LYS A 195 -14.18 14.36 1.81
CA LYS A 195 -13.15 15.31 2.27
C LYS A 195 -12.41 14.88 3.55
N ARG A 196 -12.87 13.83 4.25
CA ARG A 196 -12.24 13.30 5.47
C ARG A 196 -11.13 12.29 5.24
N GLY A 197 -10.65 12.14 4.00
CA GLY A 197 -9.43 11.39 3.71
C GLY A 197 -9.60 10.18 2.81
N HIS A 198 -10.76 10.02 2.14
CA HIS A 198 -10.99 8.89 1.25
C HIS A 198 -11.65 9.25 -0.07
N SER A 199 -11.44 8.40 -1.07
CA SER A 199 -11.87 8.63 -2.44
C SER A 199 -13.24 8.03 -2.75
N THR A 200 -13.88 8.61 -3.76
CA THR A 200 -15.07 8.04 -4.39
C THR A 200 -14.68 7.17 -5.59
N THR A 201 -15.61 6.39 -6.12
CA THR A 201 -15.47 5.66 -7.39
C THR A 201 -15.04 6.57 -8.54
N ARG A 202 -15.75 7.68 -8.78
CA ARG A 202 -15.33 8.68 -9.79
C ARG A 202 -13.98 9.32 -9.43
N GLY A 203 -13.70 9.54 -8.15
CA GLY A 203 -12.40 10.07 -7.71
C GLY A 203 -11.22 9.16 -8.07
N ALA A 204 -11.35 7.86 -7.86
CA ALA A 204 -10.32 6.89 -8.27
C ALA A 204 -10.15 6.84 -9.80
N GLY A 205 -11.26 6.92 -10.55
CA GLY A 205 -11.22 7.03 -12.02
C GLY A 205 -10.53 8.31 -12.49
N LEU A 206 -10.86 9.46 -11.89
CA LEU A 206 -10.24 10.75 -12.17
C LEU A 206 -8.71 10.68 -12.00
N ASP A 207 -8.23 10.14 -10.87
CA ASP A 207 -6.79 10.04 -10.62
C ASP A 207 -6.09 9.08 -11.60
N ALA A 208 -6.75 8.00 -12.01
CA ALA A 208 -6.24 7.11 -13.04
C ALA A 208 -6.12 7.80 -14.41
N ARG A 209 -7.12 8.60 -14.80
CA ARG A 209 -7.10 9.40 -16.03
C ARG A 209 -6.03 10.49 -15.99
N LEU A 210 -5.99 11.30 -14.92
CA LEU A 210 -5.04 12.41 -14.79
C LEU A 210 -3.58 11.94 -14.70
N SER A 211 -3.35 10.73 -14.16
CA SER A 211 -2.01 10.12 -14.14
C SER A 211 -1.66 9.35 -15.41
N HIS A 212 -2.57 9.21 -16.38
CA HIS A 212 -2.38 8.35 -17.55
C HIS A 212 -1.98 6.91 -17.19
N SER A 213 -2.56 6.38 -16.12
CA SER A 213 -2.28 5.00 -15.70
C SER A 213 -2.95 4.01 -16.64
N LYS A 214 -2.24 2.95 -17.05
CA LYS A 214 -2.74 1.98 -18.05
C LYS A 214 -3.88 1.11 -17.50
N ASN A 215 -3.76 0.73 -16.23
CA ASN A 215 -4.75 -0.09 -15.52
C ASN A 215 -5.04 0.53 -14.15
N LEU A 216 -6.30 0.48 -13.72
CA LEU A 216 -6.76 0.87 -12.39
C LEU A 216 -7.22 -0.36 -11.61
N ILE A 217 -6.62 -0.60 -10.44
CA ILE A 217 -7.03 -1.62 -9.49
C ILE A 217 -7.64 -0.95 -8.27
N ILE A 218 -8.89 -1.29 -7.96
CA ILE A 218 -9.58 -0.80 -6.77
C ILE A 218 -9.35 -1.76 -5.60
N THR A 219 -8.90 -1.21 -4.48
CA THR A 219 -8.72 -1.89 -3.19
C THR A 219 -9.33 -1.03 -2.07
N HIS A 220 -9.11 -1.42 -0.80
CA HIS A 220 -9.54 -0.68 0.40
C HIS A 220 -10.98 -0.17 0.25
N TYR A 221 -11.90 -1.11 0.06
CA TYR A 221 -13.31 -0.82 -0.16
C TYR A 221 -14.20 -1.64 0.76
N ASN A 222 -15.35 -1.07 1.11
CA ASN A 222 -16.31 -1.75 1.98
C ASN A 222 -17.27 -2.60 1.13
N ILE A 223 -17.13 -3.93 1.14
CA ILE A 223 -17.95 -4.83 0.34
C ILE A 223 -19.47 -4.66 0.54
N ASN A 224 -19.94 -4.24 1.71
CA ASN A 224 -21.38 -4.00 1.91
C ASN A 224 -21.87 -2.78 1.12
N ARG A 225 -21.02 -1.77 0.99
CA ARG A 225 -21.30 -0.56 0.21
C ARG A 225 -21.18 -0.84 -1.29
N PHE A 226 -20.37 -1.84 -1.66
CA PHE A 226 -20.08 -2.22 -3.04
C PHE A 226 -20.51 -3.66 -3.35
N LYS A 227 -21.73 -4.05 -2.95
CA LYS A 227 -22.30 -5.37 -3.30
C LYS A 227 -22.41 -5.53 -4.82
N ASP A 228 -22.77 -4.44 -5.50
CA ASP A 228 -22.88 -4.41 -6.97
C ASP A 228 -21.60 -3.83 -7.57
N ARG A 229 -20.69 -4.73 -7.97
CA ARG A 229 -19.44 -4.38 -8.65
C ARG A 229 -19.68 -3.75 -10.02
N LYS A 230 -20.75 -4.12 -10.74
CA LYS A 230 -21.05 -3.53 -12.06
C LYS A 230 -21.35 -2.05 -11.92
N LYS A 231 -22.16 -1.69 -10.92
CA LYS A 231 -22.43 -0.29 -10.59
C LYS A 231 -21.18 0.49 -10.13
N MET A 232 -20.23 -0.16 -9.48
CA MET A 232 -18.96 0.47 -9.08
C MET A 232 -18.10 0.77 -10.30
N VAL A 233 -17.97 -0.21 -11.20
CA VAL A 233 -17.23 -0.07 -12.46
C VAL A 233 -17.87 0.98 -13.37
N ALA A 234 -19.20 1.03 -13.45
CA ALA A 234 -19.92 2.05 -14.23
C ALA A 234 -19.58 3.47 -13.76
N GLU A 235 -19.60 3.72 -12.44
CA GLU A 235 -19.23 5.04 -11.90
C GLU A 235 -17.76 5.40 -12.16
N ILE A 236 -16.84 4.44 -12.11
CA ILE A 236 -15.42 4.68 -12.44
C ILE A 236 -15.26 4.97 -13.95
N ARG A 237 -16.03 4.27 -14.79
CA ARG A 237 -15.99 4.38 -16.26
C ARG A 237 -16.35 5.79 -16.75
N ASP A 238 -17.18 6.52 -16.01
CA ASP A 238 -17.51 7.92 -16.30
C ASP A 238 -16.26 8.83 -16.35
N GLU A 239 -15.15 8.43 -15.70
CA GLU A 239 -13.92 9.23 -15.60
C GLU A 239 -12.70 8.54 -16.25
N TYR A 240 -12.76 7.24 -16.56
CA TYR A 240 -11.60 6.45 -16.95
C TYR A 240 -11.91 5.28 -17.90
N ASP A 241 -11.29 5.30 -19.08
CA ASP A 241 -11.53 4.30 -20.14
C ASP A 241 -10.62 3.08 -20.06
N GLY A 242 -9.55 3.11 -19.27
CA GLY A 242 -8.59 2.01 -19.19
C GLY A 242 -9.16 0.76 -18.49
N LYS A 243 -8.32 -0.27 -18.32
CA LYS A 243 -8.77 -1.51 -17.67
C LYS A 243 -9.02 -1.28 -16.18
N ILE A 244 -10.22 -1.64 -15.72
CA ILE A 244 -10.63 -1.51 -14.30
C ILE A 244 -10.70 -2.91 -13.70
N ILE A 245 -10.09 -3.09 -12.53
CA ILE A 245 -10.08 -4.35 -11.78
C ILE A 245 -10.54 -4.05 -10.36
N ILE A 246 -11.61 -4.69 -9.89
CA ILE A 246 -11.99 -4.64 -8.47
C ILE A 246 -11.27 -5.79 -7.77
N ALA A 247 -10.31 -5.48 -6.90
CA ALA A 247 -9.48 -6.50 -6.28
C ALA A 247 -10.27 -7.36 -5.31
N ASP A 248 -10.00 -8.66 -5.36
CA ASP A 248 -10.23 -9.57 -4.26
C ASP A 248 -8.91 -9.79 -3.51
N ASP A 249 -9.01 -10.19 -2.24
CA ASP A 249 -7.86 -10.74 -1.52
C ASP A 249 -7.17 -11.80 -2.37
N MET A 250 -5.84 -11.83 -2.33
CA MET A 250 -4.97 -12.74 -3.09
C MET A 250 -4.93 -12.51 -4.60
N LEU A 251 -5.57 -11.46 -5.13
CA LEU A 251 -5.35 -11.04 -6.52
C LEU A 251 -3.85 -10.90 -6.78
N THR A 252 -3.39 -11.57 -7.83
CA THR A 252 -1.99 -11.58 -8.23
C THR A 252 -1.90 -11.19 -9.69
N PHE A 253 -0.96 -10.31 -10.02
CA PHE A 253 -0.67 -9.90 -11.39
C PHE A 253 0.83 -9.67 -11.55
N SER A 254 1.28 -9.64 -12.81
CA SER A 254 2.67 -9.39 -13.16
C SER A 254 2.76 -8.23 -14.12
N ILE A 255 3.83 -7.45 -13.98
CA ILE A 255 4.24 -6.50 -15.01
C ILE A 255 5.23 -7.24 -15.93
N PRO A 256 4.91 -7.32 -17.24
CA PRO A 256 5.78 -7.96 -18.24
C PRO A 256 7.20 -7.42 -18.21
#